data_AF-A0ABD3VGM1-F1
#
_entry.id   AF-A0ABD3VGM1-F1
#
_cell.length_a   1.000
_cell.length_b   1.000
_cell.length_c   1.000
_cell.angle_alpha   90.00
_cell.angle_beta   90.00
_cell.angle_gamma   90.00
#
_symmetry.space_group_name_H-M   'P 1'
#
loop_
_entity.id
_entity.type
_entity.pdbx_description
1 polymer ?
#
loop_
_entity_poly.entity_id
_entity_poly.type
_entity_poly.pdbx_seq_one_letter_code
_entity_poly.pdbx_strand_id
1 'polypeptide(L)'
;MVEKQFGLLCHTLGSITRKTARLRDKGDLLSKQLLKYCESETISHSSKVGVVHFAESIAAIQDYRQAEVQRLDAKVVTPLSTYGSKCKEIKNGIKNEMKALSKERKMAGKLDKVRQKTPGDARLIVSLILIYILLICVLTC
;
A
#
# COMPACT_ATOMS: atom_id res chain seq x y z
N MET A 1 -3.51 -16.37 -5.35
CA MET A 1 -4.87 -16.26 -5.93
C MET A 1 -5.47 -14.89 -5.66
N VAL A 2 -5.46 -14.42 -4.40
CA VAL A 2 -5.98 -13.10 -4.00
C VAL A 2 -5.29 -11.93 -4.72
N GLU A 3 -3.96 -11.86 -4.74
CA GLU A 3 -3.21 -10.76 -5.41
C GLU A 3 -3.56 -10.62 -6.91
N LYS A 4 -3.73 -11.74 -7.62
CA LYS A 4 -4.13 -11.74 -9.02
C LYS A 4 -5.55 -11.19 -9.22
N GLN A 5 -6.49 -11.57 -8.35
CA GLN A 5 -7.86 -11.06 -8.40
C GLN A 5 -7.92 -9.57 -8.10
N PHE A 6 -7.16 -9.10 -7.11
CA PHE A 6 -7.05 -7.67 -6.80
C PHE A 6 -6.43 -6.87 -7.96
N GLY A 7 -5.44 -7.44 -8.66
CA GLY A 7 -4.89 -6.85 -9.88
C GLY A 7 -5.95 -6.68 -10.98
N LEU A 8 -6.79 -7.70 -11.19
CA LEU A 8 -7.90 -7.63 -12.16
C LEU A 8 -8.94 -6.58 -11.75
N LEU A 9 -9.32 -6.53 -10.47
CA LEU A 9 -10.24 -5.52 -9.95
C LEU A 9 -9.68 -4.09 -10.14
N CYS A 10 -8.40 -3.89 -9.80
CA CYS A 10 -7.72 -2.60 -9.99
C CYS A 10 -7.72 -2.17 -11.47
N HIS A 11 -7.49 -3.12 -12.39
CA HIS A 11 -7.54 -2.85 -13.82
C HIS A 11 -8.94 -2.43 -14.28
N THR A 12 -9.97 -3.17 -13.87
CA THR A 12 -11.38 -2.88 -14.21
C THR A 12 -11.82 -1.53 -13.64
N LEU A 13 -11.52 -1.25 -12.38
CA LEU A 13 -11.85 0.01 -11.72
C LEU A 13 -11.13 1.19 -12.39
N GLY A 14 -9.83 1.05 -12.69
CA GLY A 14 -9.11 2.07 -13.45
C GLY A 14 -9.70 2.30 -14.85
N SER A 15 -10.21 1.25 -15.50
CA SER A 15 -10.92 1.36 -16.78
C SER A 15 -12.22 2.15 -16.65
N ILE A 16 -13.02 1.87 -15.61
CA ILE A 16 -14.25 2.61 -15.30
C ILE A 16 -13.92 4.09 -15.05
N THR A 17 -12.97 4.41 -14.18
CA THR A 17 -12.57 5.79 -13.88
C THR A 17 -12.18 6.57 -15.14
N ARG A 18 -11.36 5.97 -16.03
CA ARG A 18 -10.99 6.61 -17.30
C ARG A 18 -12.18 6.79 -18.25
N LYS A 19 -13.12 5.84 -18.30
CA LYS A 19 -14.33 5.96 -19.11
C LYS A 19 -15.25 7.07 -18.59
N THR A 20 -15.40 7.19 -17.27
CA THR A 20 -16.15 8.28 -16.63
C THR A 20 -15.52 9.64 -16.93
N ALA A 21 -14.17 9.75 -16.88
CA ALA A 21 -13.47 10.97 -17.25
C ALA A 21 -13.71 11.36 -18.71
N ARG A 22 -13.66 10.40 -19.65
CA ARG A 22 -13.98 10.66 -21.07
C ARG A 22 -15.43 11.07 -21.28
N LEU A 23 -16.37 10.49 -20.53
CA LEU A 23 -17.78 10.88 -20.59
C LEU A 23 -17.95 12.33 -20.14
N ARG A 24 -17.27 12.73 -19.07
CA ARG A 24 -17.21 14.12 -18.60
C ARG A 24 -16.69 15.05 -19.70
N ASP A 25 -15.57 14.72 -20.32
CA ASP A 25 -14.99 15.54 -21.40
C ASP A 25 -15.98 15.78 -22.54
N LYS A 26 -16.77 14.77 -22.89
CA LYS A 26 -17.81 14.87 -23.92
C LYS A 26 -19.00 15.71 -23.48
N GLY A 27 -19.39 15.64 -22.21
CA GLY A 27 -20.42 16.52 -21.65
C GLY A 27 -19.98 17.98 -21.62
N ASP A 28 -18.72 18.26 -21.28
CA ASP A 28 -18.16 19.62 -21.29
C ASP A 28 -18.13 20.19 -22.71
N LEU A 29 -17.75 19.36 -23.69
CA LEU A 29 -17.80 19.74 -25.10
C LEU A 29 -19.23 20.05 -25.55
N LEU A 30 -20.21 19.22 -25.17
CA LEU A 30 -21.61 19.45 -25.51
C LEU A 30 -22.13 20.76 -24.92
N SER A 31 -21.86 21.03 -23.64
CA SER A 31 -22.25 22.30 -23.00
C SER A 31 -21.68 23.50 -23.77
N LYS A 32 -20.39 23.46 -24.13
CA LYS A 32 -19.73 24.52 -24.92
C LYS A 32 -20.35 24.68 -26.32
N GLN A 33 -20.70 23.58 -26.97
CA GLN A 33 -21.35 23.60 -28.28
C GLN A 33 -22.74 24.23 -28.23
N LEU A 34 -23.52 23.95 -27.16
CA LEU A 34 -24.84 24.55 -26.95
C LEU A 34 -24.73 26.07 -26.74
N LEU A 35 -23.77 26.53 -25.94
CA LEU A 35 -23.52 27.96 -25.75
C LEU A 35 -23.11 28.65 -27.06
N LYS A 36 -22.21 28.02 -27.83
CA LYS A 36 -21.82 28.53 -29.14
C LYS A 36 -23.00 28.61 -30.12
N TYR A 37 -23.87 27.61 -30.13
CA TYR A 37 -25.10 27.59 -30.94
C TYR A 37 -26.04 28.76 -30.57
N CYS A 38 -26.19 29.07 -29.27
CA CYS A 38 -26.94 30.24 -28.81
C CYS A 38 -26.41 31.57 -29.34
N GLU A 39 -25.08 31.69 -29.46
CA GLU A 39 -24.40 32.89 -29.94
C GLU A 39 -24.53 33.06 -31.45
N SER A 40 -24.42 31.97 -32.22
CA SER A 40 -24.41 32.02 -33.69
C SER A 40 -25.78 32.15 -34.33
N GLU A 41 -26.83 31.61 -33.71
CA GLU A 41 -28.15 31.54 -34.31
C GLU A 41 -29.05 32.73 -33.97
N THR A 42 -29.91 33.09 -34.92
CA THR A 42 -30.95 34.14 -34.74
C THR A 42 -32.18 33.53 -34.09
N ILE A 43 -32.01 32.96 -32.89
CA ILE A 43 -33.09 32.38 -32.08
C ILE A 43 -33.78 33.46 -31.24
N SER A 44 -35.08 33.24 -30.96
CA SER A 44 -35.85 34.12 -30.07
C SER A 44 -35.16 34.24 -28.69
N HIS A 45 -35.35 35.37 -28.03
CA HIS A 45 -34.74 35.64 -26.73
C HIS A 45 -35.08 34.56 -25.69
N SER A 46 -36.34 34.10 -25.64
CA SER A 46 -36.78 33.04 -24.74
C SER A 46 -36.13 31.70 -25.04
N SER A 47 -35.95 31.35 -26.32
CA SER A 47 -35.23 30.13 -26.73
C SER A 47 -33.74 30.20 -26.36
N LYS A 48 -33.09 31.36 -26.48
CA LYS A 48 -31.70 31.55 -26.04
C LYS A 48 -31.54 31.28 -24.54
N VAL A 49 -32.41 31.85 -23.72
CA VAL A 49 -32.40 31.61 -22.26
C VAL A 49 -32.56 30.12 -21.94
N GLY A 50 -33.49 29.43 -22.61
CA GLY A 50 -33.70 27.99 -22.38
C GLY A 50 -32.49 27.13 -22.73
N VAL A 51 -31.82 27.42 -23.84
CA VAL A 51 -30.63 26.66 -24.28
C VAL A 51 -29.41 26.97 -23.40
N VAL A 52 -29.25 28.21 -22.92
CA VAL A 52 -28.22 28.58 -21.94
C VAL A 52 -28.42 27.79 -20.64
N HIS A 53 -29.61 27.78 -20.07
CA HIS A 53 -29.90 27.00 -18.86
C HIS A 53 -29.70 25.50 -19.07
N PHE A 54 -30.03 24.98 -20.25
CA PHE A 54 -29.76 23.59 -20.59
C PHE A 54 -28.26 23.30 -20.62
N ALA A 55 -27.45 24.18 -21.23
CA ALA A 55 -26.00 24.07 -21.26
C ALA A 55 -25.38 24.13 -19.86
N GLU A 56 -25.86 25.03 -19.00
CA GLU A 56 -25.47 25.13 -17.59
C GLU A 56 -25.80 23.85 -16.80
N SER A 57 -26.98 23.27 -17.02
CA SER A 57 -27.37 22.00 -16.39
C SER A 57 -26.45 20.86 -16.80
N ILE A 58 -26.07 20.79 -18.09
CA ILE A 58 -25.09 19.81 -18.57
C ILE A 58 -23.72 20.04 -17.96
N ALA A 59 -23.28 21.29 -17.81
CA ALA A 59 -22.01 21.64 -17.16
C ALA A 59 -22.00 21.19 -15.69
N ALA A 60 -23.07 21.46 -14.93
CA ALA A 60 -23.17 21.03 -13.53
C ALA A 60 -23.08 19.50 -13.39
N ILE A 61 -23.69 18.73 -14.30
CA ILE A 61 -23.54 17.27 -14.33
C ILE A 61 -22.07 16.86 -14.53
N GLN A 62 -21.30 17.61 -15.32
CA GLN A 62 -19.89 17.31 -15.55
C GLN A 62 -19.03 17.64 -14.34
N ASP A 63 -19.35 18.70 -13.59
CA ASP A 63 -18.68 18.99 -12.32
C ASP A 63 -18.86 17.85 -11.31
N TYR A 64 -20.08 17.29 -11.22
CA TYR A 64 -20.31 16.10 -10.39
C TYR A 64 -19.50 14.88 -10.87
N ARG A 65 -19.40 14.67 -12.18
CA ARG A 65 -18.56 13.60 -12.74
C ARG A 65 -17.08 13.83 -12.48
N GLN A 66 -16.61 15.08 -12.49
CA GLN A 66 -15.23 15.40 -12.14
C GLN A 66 -14.94 15.02 -10.69
N ALA A 67 -15.84 15.35 -9.77
CA ALA A 67 -15.74 14.93 -8.37
C ALA A 67 -15.77 13.40 -8.22
N GLU A 68 -16.63 12.71 -9.00
CA GLU A 68 -16.68 11.25 -9.03
C GLU A 68 -15.35 10.64 -9.49
N VAL A 69 -14.77 11.14 -10.59
CA VAL A 69 -13.48 10.68 -11.12
C VAL A 69 -12.36 10.85 -10.10
N GLN A 70 -12.26 12.03 -9.49
CA GLN A 70 -11.26 12.31 -8.45
C GLN A 70 -11.43 11.39 -7.25
N ARG A 71 -12.68 11.14 -6.83
CA ARG A 71 -12.96 10.25 -5.69
C ARG A 71 -12.64 8.80 -6.01
N LEU A 72 -13.02 8.32 -7.20
CA LEU A 72 -12.68 6.96 -7.66
C LEU A 72 -11.17 6.76 -7.71
N ASP A 73 -10.43 7.74 -8.24
CA ASP A 73 -8.98 7.64 -8.35
C ASP A 73 -8.30 7.63 -6.97
N ALA A 74 -8.65 8.59 -6.11
CA ALA A 74 -8.02 8.75 -4.81
C ALA A 74 -8.44 7.68 -3.78
N LYS A 75 -9.70 7.26 -3.78
CA LYS A 75 -10.25 6.35 -2.74
C LYS A 75 -10.32 4.89 -3.17
N VAL A 76 -10.23 4.59 -4.46
CA VAL A 76 -10.40 3.23 -4.96
C VAL A 76 -9.19 2.76 -5.75
N VAL A 77 -8.85 3.45 -6.85
CA VAL A 77 -7.77 3.01 -7.75
C VAL A 77 -6.41 3.07 -7.06
N THR A 78 -6.09 4.21 -6.44
CA THR A 78 -4.80 4.42 -5.77
C THR A 78 -4.55 3.38 -4.67
N PRO A 79 -5.46 3.16 -3.69
CA PRO A 79 -5.27 2.14 -2.67
C PRO A 79 -5.08 0.72 -3.24
N LEU A 80 -5.91 0.31 -4.20
CA LEU A 80 -5.78 -1.02 -4.82
C LEU A 80 -4.47 -1.19 -5.57
N SER A 81 -4.00 -0.15 -6.26
CA SER A 81 -2.73 -0.21 -7.01
C SER A 81 -1.52 -0.42 -6.11
N THR A 82 -1.55 0.12 -4.88
CA THR A 82 -0.45 -0.02 -3.91
C THR A 82 -0.46 -1.36 -3.17
N TYR A 83 -1.59 -2.08 -3.18
CA TYR A 83 -1.76 -3.32 -2.42
C TYR A 83 -0.72 -4.38 -2.80
N GLY A 84 -0.47 -4.57 -4.10
CA GLY A 84 0.51 -5.56 -4.57
C GLY A 84 1.93 -5.29 -4.06
N SER A 85 2.34 -4.03 -4.01
CA SER A 85 3.65 -3.62 -3.47
C SER A 85 3.74 -3.92 -1.97
N LYS A 86 2.69 -3.62 -1.21
CA LYS A 86 2.63 -3.92 0.23
C LYS A 86 2.70 -5.42 0.51
N CYS A 87 1.96 -6.24 -0.24
CA CYS A 87 2.04 -7.70 -0.10
C CYS A 87 3.46 -8.23 -0.38
N LYS A 88 4.12 -7.70 -1.42
CA LYS A 88 5.50 -8.07 -1.76
C LYS A 88 6.47 -7.69 -0.65
N GLU A 89 6.33 -6.50 -0.08
CA GLU A 89 7.13 -6.01 1.04
C GLU A 89 7.00 -6.91 2.27
N ILE A 90 5.76 -7.20 2.70
CA ILE A 90 5.49 -8.10 3.83
C ILE A 90 6.09 -9.49 3.59
N LYS A 91 5.91 -10.06 2.39
CA LYS A 91 6.46 -11.37 2.03
C LYS A 91 7.98 -11.39 2.09
N ASN A 92 8.64 -10.32 1.67
CA ASN A 92 10.10 -10.18 1.77
C ASN A 92 10.55 -10.05 3.23
N GLY A 93 9.81 -9.30 4.06
CA GLY A 93 10.05 -9.18 5.50
C GLY A 93 10.05 -10.55 6.18
N ILE A 94 8.97 -11.33 6.00
CA ILE A 94 8.85 -12.69 6.54
C ILE A 94 10.02 -13.58 6.07
N LYS A 95 10.38 -13.51 4.78
CA LYS A 95 11.50 -14.31 4.25
C LYS A 95 12.83 -13.94 4.90
N ASN A 96 13.05 -12.66 5.22
CA ASN A 96 14.26 -12.20 5.87
C ASN A 96 14.30 -12.63 7.35
N GLU A 97 13.20 -12.52 8.07
CA GLU A 97 13.08 -13.02 9.44
C GLU A 97 13.31 -14.53 9.53
N MET A 98 12.72 -15.31 8.62
CA MET A 98 12.95 -16.76 8.55
C MET A 98 14.42 -17.11 8.29
N LYS A 99 15.13 -16.32 7.48
CA LYS A 99 16.57 -16.49 7.28
C LYS A 99 17.36 -16.15 8.55
N ALA A 100 16.97 -15.12 9.29
CA ALA A 100 17.61 -14.76 10.55
C ALA A 100 17.43 -15.88 11.59
N LEU A 101 16.19 -16.36 11.78
CA LEU A 101 15.87 -17.48 12.67
C LEU A 101 16.60 -18.77 12.28
N SER A 102 16.73 -19.05 10.98
CA SER A 102 17.52 -20.19 10.48
C SER A 102 18.99 -20.09 10.89
N LYS A 103 19.58 -18.89 10.82
CA LYS A 103 20.98 -18.66 11.23
C LYS A 103 21.13 -18.82 12.73
N GLU A 104 20.26 -18.23 13.53
CA GLU A 104 20.28 -18.38 14.99
C GLU A 104 20.16 -19.84 15.41
N ARG A 105 19.21 -20.59 14.84
CA ARG A 105 19.06 -22.02 15.12
C ARG A 105 20.33 -22.82 14.79
N LYS A 106 21.03 -22.48 13.69
CA LYS A 106 22.32 -23.09 13.35
C LYS A 106 23.41 -22.74 14.35
N MET A 107 23.47 -21.50 14.83
CA MET A 107 24.45 -21.09 15.84
C MET A 107 24.16 -21.74 17.19
N ALA A 108 22.90 -21.82 17.62
CA ALA A 108 22.49 -22.54 18.83
C ALA A 108 22.90 -24.01 18.77
N GLY A 109 22.61 -24.70 17.66
CA GLY A 109 23.03 -26.10 17.49
C GLY A 109 24.55 -26.30 17.45
N LYS A 110 25.33 -25.30 17.00
CA LYS A 110 26.80 -25.33 17.13
C LYS A 110 27.24 -25.16 18.58
N LEU A 111 26.62 -24.24 19.32
CA LEU A 111 26.91 -24.00 20.73
C LEU A 111 26.65 -25.25 21.58
N ASP A 112 25.53 -25.95 21.33
CA ASP A 112 25.19 -27.19 22.04
C ASP A 112 26.22 -28.30 21.78
N LYS A 113 26.69 -28.44 20.54
CA LYS A 113 27.74 -29.41 20.19
C LYS A 113 29.07 -29.09 20.87
N VAL A 114 29.43 -27.82 20.99
CA VAL A 114 30.63 -27.40 21.74
C VAL A 114 30.48 -27.69 23.22
N ARG A 115 29.34 -27.33 23.83
CA ARG A 115 29.03 -27.65 25.23
C ARG A 115 29.12 -29.15 25.54
N GLN A 116 28.60 -30.01 24.66
CA GLN A 116 28.67 -31.46 24.86
C GLN A 116 30.08 -32.03 24.70
N LYS A 117 30.91 -31.46 23.84
CA LYS A 117 32.30 -31.90 23.63
C LYS A 117 33.26 -31.42 24.72
N THR A 118 32.88 -30.40 25.48
CA THR A 118 33.72 -29.80 26.52
C THR A 118 33.10 -29.94 27.93
N PRO A 119 32.89 -31.16 28.46
CA PRO A 119 32.43 -31.36 29.83
C PRO A 119 33.55 -31.13 30.87
N GLY A 120 34.82 -31.18 30.46
CA GLY A 120 36.00 -31.02 31.33
C GLY A 120 36.25 -29.58 31.77
N ASP A 121 36.09 -28.61 30.87
CA ASP A 121 36.31 -27.18 31.20
C ASP A 121 35.27 -26.67 32.20
N ALA A 122 34.04 -27.19 32.16
CA ALA A 122 33.03 -26.86 33.18
C ALA A 122 33.47 -27.30 34.59
N ARG A 123 34.10 -28.49 34.73
CA ARG A 123 34.65 -28.95 36.01
C ARG A 123 35.83 -28.09 36.45
N LEU A 124 36.74 -27.77 35.54
CA LEU A 124 37.91 -26.92 35.84
C LEU A 124 37.51 -25.49 36.23
N ILE A 125 36.53 -24.91 35.54
CA ILE A 125 35.98 -23.58 35.88
C ILE A 125 35.32 -23.61 37.25
N VAL A 126 34.51 -24.62 37.55
CA VAL A 126 33.88 -24.78 38.88
C VAL A 126 34.94 -24.99 39.96
N SER A 127 35.97 -25.80 39.70
CA SER A 127 37.10 -25.98 40.62
C SER A 127 37.88 -24.69 40.85
N LEU A 128 38.16 -23.91 39.81
CA LEU A 128 38.84 -22.61 39.92
C LEU A 128 38.00 -21.59 40.69
N ILE A 129 36.69 -21.56 40.48
CA ILE A 129 35.76 -20.70 41.23
C ILE A 129 35.75 -21.09 42.71
N LEU A 130 35.68 -22.39 43.01
CA LEU A 130 35.73 -22.90 44.39
C LEU A 130 37.04 -22.54 45.07
N ILE A 131 38.18 -22.72 44.38
CA ILE A 131 39.50 -22.33 44.90
C ILE A 131 39.56 -20.83 45.16
N TYR A 132 39.04 -20.00 44.26
CA TYR A 132 39.03 -18.55 44.42
C TYR A 132 38.15 -18.10 45.61
N ILE A 133 36.99 -18.72 45.80
CA ILE A 133 36.12 -18.48 46.97
C ILE A 133 36.82 -18.89 48.26
N LEU A 134 37.48 -20.05 48.28
CA LEU A 134 38.26 -20.53 49.43
C LEU A 134 39.41 -19.59 49.76
N LEU A 135 40.11 -19.10 48.73
CA LEU A 135 41.20 -18.13 48.87
C LEU A 135 40.71 -16.82 49.49
N ILE A 136 39.57 -16.29 49.01
CA ILE A 136 38.94 -15.09 49.59
C ILE A 136 38.59 -15.32 51.06
N CYS A 137 37.93 -16.43 51.40
CA CYS A 137 37.57 -16.75 52.79
C CYS A 137 38.77 -16.83 53.72
N VAL A 138 39.91 -17.36 53.25
CA VAL A 138 41.15 -17.46 54.05
C VAL A 138 41.85 -16.11 54.17
N LEU A 139 41.72 -15.21 53.19
CA LEU A 139 42.31 -13.87 53.22
C LEU A 139 41.49 -12.84 54.00
N THR A 140 40.19 -13.09 54.24
CA THR A 140 39.29 -12.18 54.96
C THR A 140 38.99 -12.59 56.42
N CYS A 141 39.55 -13.71 56.89
CA CYS A 141 39.55 -14.15 58.29
C CYS A 141 40.90 -13.81 58.94
#